data_AF-A0A1T2YBL1-F1
#
_entry.id   AF-A0A1T2YBL1-F1
#
_cell.length_a   1.000
_cell.length_b   1.000
_cell.length_c   1.000
_cell.angle_alpha   90.00
_cell.angle_beta   90.00
_cell.angle_gamma   90.00
#
_symmetry.space_group_name_H-M   'P 1'
#
loop_
_entity.id
_entity.type
_entity.pdbx_description
1 polymer ?
#
loop_
_entity_poly.entity_id
_entity_poly.type
_entity_poly.pdbx_seq_one_letter_code
_entity_poly.pdbx_strand_id
1 'polypeptide(L)'
;MQRNEISGSGWWMPAEWARHVATWMVWPHNTALWETTWGVTLAQVQEDFARVANAIARFEPVKMLVDPSAITRAKALCGPRVELIAQPANDSWCRDSGPSFICHPRLGLAGVSWRFNAWGGKSAYDLDESLARRVLNHLDLECFGTPLSNEGGAIHVDGEGTLITTESVLLNPNRNPGVTKAEIEEIFARLLGIKKTIWLPGDPDYLTGDMTDGHVDGVCAFARPGVLLVDATHDQSSVYADVVRENRRALQLATDARGRHFEMIELYEATDAVDTDAEVFCASYTNFYIANGAIIMPAYGIAADQVAAQVLAQTFPGREIVPVQINHLAHGGGGVHCITQQQPAWPLKG
;
A
#
# COMPACT_ATOMS: atom_id res chain seq x y z
N MET A 1 19.11 30.57 24.13
CA MET A 1 18.94 31.29 22.85
C MET A 1 18.53 30.28 21.80
N GLN A 2 17.34 30.47 21.24
CA GLN A 2 16.69 29.77 20.12
C GLN A 2 16.74 28.24 20.12
N ARG A 3 15.75 27.62 20.79
CA ARG A 3 15.17 26.37 20.30
C ARG A 3 14.55 26.72 18.95
N ASN A 4 15.11 26.20 17.86
CA ASN A 4 14.41 26.20 16.58
C ASN A 4 13.12 25.40 16.78
N GLU A 5 12.01 26.10 16.92
CA GLU A 5 10.71 25.54 16.58
C GLU A 5 10.86 25.00 15.15
N ILE A 6 10.70 23.69 14.98
CA ILE A 6 10.67 23.06 13.67
C ILE A 6 9.44 23.62 12.97
N SER A 7 9.61 24.75 12.27
CA SER A 7 8.59 25.24 11.34
C SER A 7 8.53 24.22 10.22
N GLY A 8 7.55 23.33 10.28
CA GLY A 8 7.36 22.29 9.27
C GLY A 8 7.31 22.89 7.86
N SER A 9 7.74 22.11 6.87
CA SER A 9 7.76 22.49 5.46
C SER A 9 6.39 22.93 4.91
N GLY A 10 5.31 22.66 5.66
CA GLY A 10 3.92 22.89 5.27
C GLY A 10 3.36 21.81 4.37
N TRP A 11 4.20 20.86 3.93
CA TRP A 11 3.79 19.68 3.18
C TRP A 11 3.23 18.62 4.11
N TRP A 12 2.20 17.91 3.65
CA TRP A 12 1.69 16.73 4.35
C TRP A 12 1.19 15.67 3.38
N MET A 13 1.28 14.40 3.78
CA MET A 13 0.60 13.32 3.08
C MET A 13 -0.85 13.23 3.56
N PRO A 14 -1.85 13.44 2.69
CA PRO A 14 -3.25 13.29 3.09
C PRO A 14 -3.57 11.82 3.39
N ALA A 15 -4.59 11.60 4.21
CA ALA A 15 -5.12 10.27 4.46
C ALA A 15 -5.66 9.64 3.17
N GLU A 16 -5.62 8.31 3.07
CA GLU A 16 -6.09 7.59 1.88
C GLU A 16 -7.60 7.72 1.64
N TRP A 17 -8.41 8.08 2.63
CA TRP A 17 -9.83 8.36 2.41
C TRP A 17 -10.12 9.75 1.84
N ALA A 18 -9.09 10.60 1.70
CA ALA A 18 -9.25 11.90 1.04
C ALA A 18 -9.73 11.72 -0.41
N ARG A 19 -10.40 12.73 -0.96
CA ARG A 19 -10.91 12.63 -2.33
C ARG A 19 -9.75 12.47 -3.33
N HIS A 20 -9.87 11.53 -4.26
CA HIS A 20 -8.87 11.27 -5.31
C HIS A 20 -9.25 11.94 -6.64
N VAL A 21 -8.23 12.31 -7.41
CA VAL A 21 -8.37 12.67 -8.83
C VAL A 21 -8.10 11.48 -9.75
N ALA A 22 -7.26 10.53 -9.30
CA ALA A 22 -6.98 9.28 -10.01
C ALA A 22 -6.37 8.22 -9.08
N THR A 23 -6.42 6.97 -9.51
CA THR A 23 -5.62 5.86 -8.98
C THR A 23 -4.57 5.45 -10.01
N TRP A 24 -3.34 5.25 -9.58
CA TRP A 24 -2.25 4.74 -10.39
C TRP A 24 -2.05 3.25 -10.15
N MET A 25 -1.76 2.52 -11.23
CA MET A 25 -1.44 1.10 -11.22
C MET A 25 -0.33 0.82 -12.24
N VAL A 26 0.39 -0.29 -12.09
CA VAL A 26 1.34 -0.80 -13.08
C VAL A 26 0.85 -2.15 -13.58
N TRP A 27 0.85 -2.33 -14.90
CA TRP A 27 0.35 -3.54 -15.53
C TRP A 27 1.38 -4.68 -15.46
N PRO A 28 0.98 -5.90 -15.05
CA PRO A 28 1.88 -7.03 -14.98
C PRO A 28 2.25 -7.52 -16.39
N HIS A 29 3.55 -7.62 -16.65
CA HIS A 29 4.08 -8.09 -17.94
C HIS A 29 5.21 -9.12 -17.81
N ASN A 30 5.84 -9.22 -16.63
CA ASN A 30 7.01 -10.07 -16.40
C ASN A 30 6.64 -11.56 -16.33
N THR A 31 6.68 -12.25 -17.47
CA THR A 31 6.32 -13.67 -17.57
C THR A 31 7.20 -14.56 -16.70
N ALA A 32 8.51 -14.31 -16.66
CA ALA A 32 9.43 -15.15 -15.89
C ALA A 32 9.10 -15.08 -14.39
N LEU A 33 8.84 -13.88 -13.88
CA LEU A 33 8.49 -13.69 -12.47
C LEU A 33 7.16 -14.39 -12.13
N TRP A 34 6.08 -14.10 -12.86
CA TRP A 34 4.77 -14.66 -12.53
C TRP A 34 4.68 -16.18 -12.75
N GLU A 35 5.23 -16.68 -13.86
CA GLU A 35 5.07 -18.11 -14.22
C GLU A 35 6.14 -19.00 -13.59
N THR A 36 7.38 -18.55 -13.51
CA THR A 36 8.49 -19.38 -13.01
C THR A 36 8.68 -19.24 -11.50
N THR A 37 8.56 -18.02 -10.96
CA THR A 37 8.76 -17.79 -9.52
C THR A 37 7.48 -18.07 -8.73
N TRP A 38 6.33 -17.53 -9.17
CA TRP A 38 5.08 -17.61 -8.39
C TRP A 38 4.10 -18.68 -8.85
N GLY A 39 4.46 -19.46 -9.88
CA GLY A 39 3.71 -20.66 -10.27
C GLY A 39 2.32 -20.41 -10.87
N VAL A 40 2.00 -19.18 -11.28
CA VAL A 40 0.71 -18.80 -11.89
C VAL A 40 0.89 -18.29 -13.31
N THR A 41 -0.13 -18.40 -14.16
CA THR A 41 0.02 -17.88 -15.54
C THR A 41 -0.11 -16.36 -15.56
N LEU A 42 0.76 -15.68 -16.33
CA LEU A 42 0.70 -14.22 -16.47
C LEU A 42 -0.66 -13.77 -17.02
N ALA A 43 -1.27 -14.58 -17.89
CA ALA A 43 -2.56 -14.27 -18.49
C ALA A 43 -3.69 -14.18 -17.45
N GLN A 44 -3.69 -15.05 -16.44
CA GLN A 44 -4.67 -15.04 -15.34
C GLN A 44 -4.40 -13.87 -14.38
N VAL A 45 -3.13 -13.61 -14.05
CA VAL A 45 -2.75 -12.44 -13.22
C VAL A 45 -3.23 -11.14 -13.87
N GLN A 46 -3.04 -11.00 -15.19
CA GLN A 46 -3.55 -9.86 -15.95
C GLN A 46 -5.07 -9.71 -15.89
N GLU A 47 -5.81 -10.81 -15.81
CA GLU A 47 -7.27 -10.77 -15.63
C GLU A 47 -7.64 -10.28 -14.23
N ASP A 48 -6.93 -10.73 -13.20
CA ASP A 48 -7.09 -10.25 -11.82
C ASP A 48 -6.82 -8.72 -11.73
N PHE A 49 -5.69 -8.25 -12.28
CA PHE A 49 -5.35 -6.82 -12.34
C PHE A 49 -6.39 -6.00 -13.11
N ALA A 50 -6.89 -6.51 -14.24
CA ALA A 50 -7.95 -5.83 -14.98
C ALA A 50 -9.26 -5.77 -14.20
N ARG A 51 -9.62 -6.81 -13.44
CA ARG A 51 -10.80 -6.78 -12.56
C ARG A 51 -10.67 -5.68 -11.51
N VAL A 52 -9.51 -5.56 -10.87
CA VAL A 52 -9.23 -4.48 -9.90
C VAL A 52 -9.33 -3.11 -10.57
N ALA A 53 -8.61 -2.89 -11.67
CA ALA A 53 -8.61 -1.62 -12.39
C ALA A 53 -10.02 -1.21 -12.84
N ASN A 54 -10.79 -2.14 -13.40
CA ASN A 54 -12.16 -1.90 -13.85
C ASN A 54 -13.12 -1.65 -12.68
N ALA A 55 -12.91 -2.28 -11.52
CA ALA A 55 -13.68 -2.02 -10.31
C ALA A 55 -13.45 -0.60 -9.79
N ILE A 56 -12.19 -0.17 -9.69
CA ILE A 56 -11.81 1.20 -9.29
C ILE A 56 -12.37 2.23 -10.29
N ALA A 57 -12.25 1.95 -11.59
CA ALA A 57 -12.68 2.83 -12.68
C ALA A 57 -14.19 3.17 -12.64
N ARG A 58 -14.98 2.45 -11.84
CA ARG A 58 -16.39 2.80 -11.56
C ARG A 58 -16.53 4.07 -10.73
N PHE A 59 -15.56 4.36 -9.86
CA PHE A 59 -15.61 5.40 -8.82
C PHE A 59 -14.62 6.55 -9.05
N GLU A 60 -13.48 6.29 -9.70
CA GLU A 60 -12.47 7.29 -10.03
C GLU A 60 -11.62 6.90 -11.26
N PRO A 61 -11.00 7.86 -11.97
CA PRO A 61 -10.13 7.56 -13.09
C PRO A 61 -8.97 6.66 -12.69
N VAL A 62 -8.63 5.67 -13.53
CA VAL A 62 -7.43 4.83 -13.33
C VAL A 62 -6.40 5.18 -14.39
N LYS A 63 -5.15 5.38 -13.97
CA LYS A 63 -3.98 5.56 -14.83
C LYS A 63 -3.10 4.32 -14.70
N MET A 64 -3.06 3.52 -15.75
CA MET A 64 -2.29 2.28 -15.79
C MET A 64 -1.00 2.52 -16.56
N LEU A 65 0.14 2.38 -15.89
CA LEU A 65 1.45 2.32 -16.53
C LEU A 65 1.61 0.94 -17.16
N VAL A 66 1.93 0.89 -18.44
CA VAL A 66 2.00 -0.37 -19.19
C VAL A 66 3.31 -0.44 -19.95
N ASP A 67 4.06 -1.52 -19.78
CA ASP A 67 5.18 -1.80 -20.65
C ASP A 67 4.71 -1.89 -22.12
N PRO A 68 5.40 -1.26 -23.08
CA PRO A 68 4.98 -1.27 -24.47
C PRO A 68 4.72 -2.68 -25.05
N SER A 69 5.41 -3.71 -24.55
CA SER A 69 5.21 -5.10 -24.96
C SER A 69 3.83 -5.67 -24.56
N ALA A 70 3.22 -5.15 -23.50
CA ALA A 70 1.96 -5.66 -22.94
C ALA A 70 0.73 -4.80 -23.30
N ILE A 71 0.90 -3.69 -24.03
CA ILE A 71 -0.16 -2.71 -24.29
C ILE A 71 -1.40 -3.31 -24.97
N THR A 72 -1.21 -4.29 -25.86
CA THR A 72 -2.32 -4.95 -26.57
C THR A 72 -3.21 -5.72 -25.60
N ARG A 73 -2.62 -6.44 -24.65
CA ARG A 73 -3.35 -7.24 -23.66
C ARG A 73 -4.04 -6.35 -22.62
N ALA A 74 -3.37 -5.29 -22.17
CA ALA A 74 -3.98 -4.28 -21.30
C ALA A 74 -5.20 -3.63 -21.97
N LYS A 75 -5.10 -3.22 -23.25
CA LYS A 75 -6.24 -2.68 -24.03
C LYS A 75 -7.41 -3.64 -24.17
N ALA A 76 -7.14 -4.94 -24.25
CA ALA A 76 -8.18 -5.95 -24.41
C ALA A 76 -8.98 -6.18 -23.12
N LEU A 77 -8.37 -6.00 -21.94
CA LEU A 77 -8.97 -6.31 -20.65
C LEU A 77 -9.45 -5.08 -19.87
N CYS A 78 -8.76 -3.94 -20.02
CA CYS A 78 -9.12 -2.71 -19.34
C CYS A 78 -10.26 -1.97 -20.07
N GLY A 79 -11.24 -1.51 -19.29
CA GLY A 79 -12.36 -0.72 -19.79
C GLY A 79 -11.97 0.71 -20.18
N PRO A 80 -12.86 1.45 -20.85
CA PRO A 80 -12.55 2.76 -21.45
C PRO A 80 -12.27 3.89 -20.44
N ARG A 81 -12.49 3.65 -19.14
CA ARG A 81 -12.18 4.59 -18.05
C ARG A 81 -10.79 4.37 -17.44
N VAL A 82 -10.05 3.38 -17.92
CA VAL A 82 -8.65 3.15 -17.58
C VAL A 82 -7.78 3.77 -18.68
N GLU A 83 -7.04 4.81 -18.34
CA GLU A 83 -6.06 5.43 -19.21
C GLU A 83 -4.78 4.60 -19.21
N LEU A 84 -4.37 4.12 -20.39
CA LEU A 84 -3.14 3.34 -20.55
C LEU A 84 -1.99 4.26 -20.97
N ILE A 85 -0.93 4.29 -20.17
CA ILE A 85 0.26 5.12 -20.35
C ILE A 85 1.44 4.20 -20.64
N ALA A 86 2.01 4.28 -21.83
CA ALA A 86 3.15 3.45 -22.21
C ALA A 86 4.40 3.87 -21.43
N GLN A 87 4.82 3.05 -20.47
CA GLN A 87 5.96 3.30 -19.59
C GLN A 87 6.52 1.98 -19.07
N PRO A 88 7.77 1.60 -19.41
CA PRO A 88 8.41 0.38 -18.90
C PRO A 88 8.58 0.40 -17.37
N ALA A 89 8.47 -0.77 -16.75
CA ALA A 89 8.67 -1.07 -15.32
C ALA A 89 9.22 -2.50 -15.19
N ASN A 90 9.90 -2.86 -14.11
CA ASN A 90 10.35 -4.25 -13.89
C ASN A 90 9.20 -5.12 -13.38
N ASP A 91 8.42 -4.60 -12.42
CA ASP A 91 7.29 -5.29 -11.81
C ASP A 91 6.07 -4.37 -11.61
N SER A 92 4.98 -4.92 -11.10
CA SER A 92 3.63 -4.34 -11.10
C SER A 92 3.14 -3.75 -9.77
N TRP A 93 4.04 -3.60 -8.79
CA TRP A 93 3.72 -3.12 -7.44
C TRP A 93 3.77 -1.60 -7.34
N CYS A 94 2.72 -0.95 -7.87
CA CYS A 94 2.64 0.51 -7.96
C CYS A 94 2.60 1.20 -6.59
N ARG A 95 2.11 0.53 -5.55
CA ARG A 95 2.11 1.04 -4.17
C ARG A 95 3.51 1.37 -3.71
N ASP A 96 4.47 0.52 -4.07
CA ASP A 96 5.80 0.53 -3.47
C ASP A 96 6.80 1.34 -4.27
N SER A 97 6.72 1.25 -5.59
CA SER A 97 7.59 1.96 -6.54
C SER A 97 7.01 3.30 -7.02
N GLY A 98 5.72 3.56 -6.76
CA GLY A 98 5.03 4.79 -7.10
C GLY A 98 5.33 5.95 -6.15
N PRO A 99 4.92 7.18 -6.51
CA PRO A 99 5.14 8.35 -5.65
C PRO A 99 4.13 8.38 -4.50
N SER A 100 4.59 8.76 -3.30
CA SER A 100 3.68 9.18 -2.24
C SER A 100 3.35 10.67 -2.43
N PHE A 101 2.12 10.95 -2.83
CA PHE A 101 1.67 12.33 -3.07
C PHE A 101 1.51 13.12 -1.77
N ILE A 102 1.92 14.39 -1.81
CA ILE A 102 1.86 15.32 -0.68
C ILE A 102 1.21 16.65 -1.12
N CYS A 103 0.53 17.29 -0.19
CA CYS A 103 -0.19 18.54 -0.41
C CYS A 103 0.47 19.67 0.38
N HIS A 104 0.28 20.92 -0.08
CA HIS A 104 0.67 22.13 0.64
C HIS A 104 -0.39 23.22 0.43
N PRO A 105 -0.81 23.96 1.48
CA PRO A 105 -1.96 24.87 1.40
C PRO A 105 -1.82 25.97 0.35
N ARG A 106 -0.59 26.34 -0.01
CA ARG A 106 -0.28 27.42 -0.98
C ARG A 106 0.41 26.93 -2.25
N LEU A 107 1.06 25.77 -2.21
CA LEU A 107 1.93 25.30 -3.30
C LEU A 107 1.27 24.18 -4.11
N GLY A 108 0.18 23.60 -3.59
CA GLY A 108 -0.61 22.63 -4.32
C GLY A 108 -0.18 21.19 -4.04
N LEU A 109 0.00 20.44 -5.10
CA LEU A 109 0.32 19.02 -5.07
C LEU A 109 1.77 18.81 -5.48
N ALA A 110 2.45 17.90 -4.81
CA ALA A 110 3.78 17.39 -5.16
C ALA A 110 3.84 15.90 -4.81
N GLY A 111 5.00 15.26 -5.01
CA GLY A 111 5.21 13.89 -4.59
C GLY A 111 6.59 13.63 -4.01
N VAL A 112 6.65 12.63 -3.14
CA VAL A 112 7.88 12.07 -2.62
C VAL A 112 8.28 10.87 -3.49
N SER A 113 9.53 10.85 -3.93
CA SER A 113 10.16 9.70 -4.57
C SER A 113 11.13 9.08 -3.56
N TRP A 114 10.72 7.94 -2.99
CA TRP A 114 11.56 7.12 -2.13
C TRP A 114 12.68 6.45 -2.94
N ARG A 115 13.71 5.95 -2.27
CA ARG A 115 14.69 5.04 -2.90
C ARG A 115 14.09 3.64 -2.92
N PHE A 116 13.51 3.22 -4.04
CA PHE A 116 13.02 1.85 -4.17
C PHE A 116 14.16 0.88 -4.49
N ASN A 117 14.23 -0.26 -3.81
CA ASN A 117 15.28 -1.28 -4.04
C ASN A 117 14.74 -2.72 -4.14
N ALA A 118 13.47 -2.89 -4.58
CA ALA A 118 12.76 -4.18 -4.60
C ALA A 118 12.91 -4.96 -3.29
N TRP A 119 12.40 -4.36 -2.22
CA TRP A 119 12.33 -4.97 -0.90
C TRP A 119 13.67 -5.55 -0.42
N GLY A 120 14.77 -4.79 -0.59
CA GLY A 120 16.11 -5.24 -0.20
C GLY A 120 16.83 -6.08 -1.25
N GLY A 121 16.49 -5.92 -2.53
CA GLY A 121 17.14 -6.59 -3.66
C GLY A 121 16.58 -7.98 -3.97
N LYS A 122 15.33 -8.25 -3.60
CA LYS A 122 14.65 -9.54 -3.82
C LYS A 122 14.24 -9.75 -5.28
N SER A 123 14.27 -8.71 -6.11
CA SER A 123 13.95 -8.79 -7.54
C SER A 123 14.76 -7.74 -8.34
N ALA A 124 14.67 -7.76 -9.67
CA ALA A 124 15.24 -6.69 -10.51
C ALA A 124 14.39 -5.41 -10.41
N TYR A 125 15.01 -4.22 -10.37
CA TYR A 125 14.31 -2.96 -10.09
C TYR A 125 14.93 -1.71 -10.74
N ASP A 126 15.79 -1.85 -11.73
CA ASP A 126 16.48 -0.73 -12.37
C ASP A 126 15.53 0.30 -13.03
N LEU A 127 14.38 -0.15 -13.53
CA LEU A 127 13.32 0.72 -14.05
C LEU A 127 12.40 1.24 -12.93
N ASP A 128 12.19 0.43 -11.89
CA ASP A 128 11.28 0.72 -10.79
C ASP A 128 11.85 1.73 -9.78
N GLU A 129 13.19 1.76 -9.60
CA GLU A 129 13.89 2.75 -8.76
C GLU A 129 13.52 4.19 -9.12
N SER A 130 13.26 4.44 -10.41
CA SER A 130 12.94 5.77 -10.93
C SER A 130 11.45 5.98 -11.24
N LEU A 131 10.59 4.99 -10.97
CA LEU A 131 9.18 5.00 -11.39
C LEU A 131 8.42 6.19 -10.80
N ALA A 132 8.52 6.41 -9.49
CA ALA A 132 7.92 7.56 -8.81
C ALA A 132 8.28 8.90 -9.46
N ARG A 133 9.57 9.13 -9.74
CA ARG A 133 10.04 10.35 -10.41
C ARG A 133 9.50 10.47 -11.83
N ARG A 134 9.45 9.37 -12.59
CA ARG A 134 8.89 9.38 -13.97
C ARG A 134 7.40 9.72 -13.96
N VAL A 135 6.64 9.19 -13.01
CA VAL A 135 5.22 9.55 -12.81
C VAL A 135 5.04 11.02 -12.48
N LEU A 136 5.83 11.56 -11.53
CA LEU A 136 5.75 12.97 -11.15
C LEU A 136 6.14 13.91 -12.30
N ASN A 137 7.17 13.56 -13.08
CA ASN A 137 7.55 14.30 -14.28
C ASN A 137 6.45 14.28 -15.35
N HIS A 138 5.78 13.13 -15.55
CA HIS A 138 4.65 13.03 -16.48
C HIS A 138 3.49 13.95 -16.06
N LEU A 139 3.29 14.15 -14.75
CA LEU A 139 2.26 15.03 -14.20
C LEU A 139 2.68 16.51 -14.09
N ASP A 140 3.93 16.85 -14.42
CA ASP A 140 4.52 18.18 -14.19
C ASP A 140 4.42 18.62 -12.70
N LEU A 141 4.68 17.68 -11.78
CA LEU A 141 4.64 17.91 -10.34
C LEU A 141 6.05 17.95 -9.73
N GLU A 142 6.22 18.80 -8.71
CA GLU A 142 7.45 18.85 -7.93
C GLU A 142 7.74 17.49 -7.27
N CYS A 143 9.00 17.05 -7.36
CA CYS A 143 9.44 15.76 -6.85
C CYS A 143 10.48 15.94 -5.74
N PHE A 144 10.13 15.50 -4.52
CA PHE A 144 11.04 15.46 -3.38
C PHE A 144 11.71 14.09 -3.29
N GLY A 145 13.00 14.02 -3.64
CA GLY A 145 13.80 12.81 -3.47
C GLY A 145 14.32 12.64 -2.04
N THR A 146 14.55 11.39 -1.64
CA THR A 146 15.18 11.03 -0.36
C THR A 146 16.07 9.80 -0.51
N PRO A 147 17.20 9.70 0.23
CA PRO A 147 18.03 8.49 0.23
C PRO A 147 17.41 7.34 1.05
N LEU A 148 16.33 7.59 1.79
CA LEU A 148 15.62 6.58 2.58
C LEU A 148 15.02 5.52 1.64
N SER A 149 15.42 4.26 1.83
CA SER A 149 14.69 3.14 1.25
C SER A 149 13.37 2.98 1.98
N ASN A 150 12.28 3.22 1.26
CA ASN A 150 10.92 3.12 1.76
C ASN A 150 10.02 2.72 0.60
N GLU A 151 9.01 1.92 0.91
CA GLU A 151 7.92 1.57 0.02
C GLU A 151 6.62 2.22 0.52
N GLY A 152 5.67 2.51 -0.37
CA GLY A 152 4.38 3.06 0.04
C GLY A 152 3.59 2.12 0.96
N GLY A 153 3.67 0.80 0.75
CA GLY A 153 3.01 -0.20 1.61
C GLY A 153 3.63 -0.33 3.00
N ALA A 154 4.85 0.18 3.19
CA ALA A 154 5.54 0.19 4.48
C ALA A 154 5.02 1.27 5.45
N ILE A 155 4.19 2.22 4.98
CA ILE A 155 3.67 3.33 5.80
C ILE A 155 2.16 3.54 5.64
N HIS A 156 1.48 3.86 6.74
CA HIS A 156 0.09 4.30 6.73
C HIS A 156 -0.07 5.61 7.50
N VAL A 157 -0.83 6.57 6.96
CA VAL A 157 -1.03 7.89 7.56
C VAL A 157 -2.50 8.21 7.81
N ASP A 158 -2.79 8.92 8.90
CA ASP A 158 -4.15 9.33 9.26
C ASP A 158 -4.56 10.72 8.73
N GLY A 159 -3.63 11.43 8.08
CA GLY A 159 -3.82 12.81 7.61
C GLY A 159 -3.87 13.88 8.72
N GLU A 160 -3.74 13.50 10.00
CA GLU A 160 -3.73 14.40 11.17
C GLU A 160 -2.35 14.43 11.88
N GLY A 161 -1.34 13.83 11.26
CA GLY A 161 0.06 13.83 11.69
C GLY A 161 0.51 12.54 12.35
N THR A 162 -0.26 11.46 12.25
CA THR A 162 0.14 10.12 12.72
C THR A 162 0.56 9.27 11.54
N LEU A 163 1.68 8.56 11.70
CA LEU A 163 2.14 7.52 10.78
C LEU A 163 2.32 6.21 11.54
N ILE A 164 1.89 5.09 10.96
CA ILE A 164 2.18 3.74 11.44
C ILE A 164 3.11 3.07 10.44
N THR A 165 4.14 2.40 10.93
CA THR A 165 5.16 1.68 10.15
C THR A 165 5.68 0.49 10.96
N THR A 166 6.45 -0.39 10.33
CA THR A 166 7.10 -1.53 10.99
C THR A 166 8.62 -1.35 11.12
N GLU A 167 9.19 -1.86 12.20
CA GLU A 167 10.64 -1.88 12.46
C GLU A 167 11.36 -2.85 11.54
N SER A 168 10.78 -4.04 11.32
CA SER A 168 11.28 -5.11 10.44
C SER A 168 11.47 -4.70 8.99
N VAL A 169 10.83 -3.62 8.54
CA VAL A 169 11.04 -3.02 7.23
C VAL A 169 12.04 -1.85 7.31
N LEU A 170 11.69 -0.77 8.01
CA LEU A 170 12.44 0.48 7.88
C LEU A 170 13.78 0.48 8.60
N LEU A 171 13.96 -0.36 9.63
CA LEU A 171 15.25 -0.54 10.31
C LEU A 171 16.02 -1.75 9.78
N ASN A 172 15.49 -2.43 8.77
CA ASN A 172 16.15 -3.57 8.16
C ASN A 172 17.47 -3.13 7.51
N PRO A 173 18.60 -3.82 7.79
CA PRO A 173 19.87 -3.54 7.12
C PRO A 173 19.82 -3.64 5.60
N ASN A 174 18.89 -4.41 5.02
CA ASN A 174 18.69 -4.51 3.57
C ASN A 174 17.95 -3.28 2.98
N ARG A 175 17.30 -2.46 3.82
CA ARG A 175 16.69 -1.18 3.44
C ARG A 175 17.61 -0.03 3.78
N ASN A 176 17.88 0.16 5.07
CA ASN A 176 18.47 1.38 5.62
C ASN A 176 19.58 1.04 6.64
N PRO A 177 20.73 0.52 6.18
CA PRO A 177 21.79 0.08 7.07
C PRO A 177 22.32 1.24 7.92
N GLY A 178 22.22 1.09 9.25
CA GLY A 178 22.72 2.05 10.22
C GLY A 178 21.87 3.31 10.42
N VAL A 179 20.69 3.40 9.78
CA VAL A 179 19.77 4.54 9.97
C VAL A 179 18.96 4.32 11.25
N THR A 180 18.80 5.37 12.03
CA THR A 180 18.07 5.37 13.30
C THR A 180 16.60 5.77 13.11
N LYS A 181 15.73 5.37 14.06
CA LYS A 181 14.33 5.84 14.09
C LYS A 181 14.21 7.36 14.06
N ALA A 182 15.08 8.07 14.78
CA ALA A 182 15.05 9.53 14.85
C ALA A 182 15.32 10.17 13.48
N GLU A 183 16.29 9.66 12.72
CA GLU A 183 16.58 10.15 11.37
C GLU A 183 15.41 9.89 10.40
N ILE A 184 14.75 8.74 10.53
CA ILE A 184 13.55 8.40 9.74
C ILE A 184 12.38 9.34 10.11
N GLU A 185 12.17 9.57 11.41
CA GLU A 185 11.14 10.47 11.91
C GLU A 185 11.36 11.92 11.46
N GLU A 186 12.61 12.39 11.36
CA GLU A 186 12.93 13.70 10.77
C GLU A 186 12.52 13.79 9.30
N ILE A 187 12.72 12.72 8.52
CA ILE A 187 12.29 12.64 7.12
C ILE A 187 10.77 12.66 7.03
N PHE A 188 10.07 11.87 7.85
CA PHE A 188 8.61 11.84 7.87
C PHE A 188 8.00 13.17 8.31
N ALA A 189 8.57 13.83 9.32
CA ALA A 189 8.13 15.15 9.75
C ALA A 189 8.30 16.20 8.64
N ARG A 190 9.43 16.18 7.94
CA ARG A 190 9.76 17.15 6.88
C ARG A 190 8.94 16.93 5.61
N LEU A 191 8.78 15.68 5.15
CA LEU A 191 8.18 15.36 3.86
C LEU A 191 6.68 15.08 3.95
N LEU A 192 6.24 14.38 5.01
CA LEU A 192 4.88 13.88 5.13
C LEU A 192 4.06 14.63 6.18
N GLY A 193 4.66 15.60 6.90
CA GLY A 193 3.97 16.39 7.92
C GLY A 193 3.65 15.61 9.21
N ILE A 194 4.37 14.52 9.45
CA ILE A 194 4.15 13.63 10.60
C ILE A 194 4.66 14.25 11.89
N LYS A 195 3.90 14.06 12.96
CA LYS A 195 4.20 14.52 14.32
C LYS A 195 4.45 13.36 15.27
N LYS A 196 3.88 12.19 14.95
CA LYS A 196 4.05 10.98 15.74
C LYS A 196 4.13 9.76 14.83
N THR A 197 5.20 9.00 14.98
CA THR A 197 5.37 7.69 14.34
C THR A 197 5.08 6.60 15.36
N ILE A 198 4.29 5.61 14.96
CA ILE A 198 4.03 4.40 15.71
C ILE A 198 4.81 3.28 15.03
N TRP A 199 5.75 2.72 15.78
CA TRP A 199 6.63 1.64 15.33
C TRP A 199 6.08 0.31 15.80
N LEU A 200 5.58 -0.49 14.86
CA LEU A 200 5.18 -1.87 15.12
C LEU A 200 6.40 -2.80 14.93
N PRO A 201 6.44 -3.96 15.59
CA PRO A 201 7.48 -4.95 15.32
C PRO A 201 7.52 -5.41 13.85
N GLY A 202 6.35 -5.48 13.18
CA GLY A 202 6.15 -6.11 11.87
C GLY A 202 6.47 -7.60 11.90
N ASP A 203 7.21 -8.11 10.92
CA ASP A 203 7.66 -9.50 10.83
C ASP A 203 9.19 -9.62 11.06
N PRO A 204 9.66 -9.54 12.33
CA PRO A 204 11.09 -9.60 12.63
C PRO A 204 11.69 -10.92 12.14
N ASP A 205 12.89 -10.88 11.57
CA ASP A 205 13.61 -12.06 11.06
C ASP A 205 12.89 -12.86 9.94
N TYR A 206 11.93 -12.24 9.22
CA TYR A 206 11.22 -12.87 8.09
C TYR A 206 10.53 -14.17 8.50
N LEU A 207 9.87 -14.18 9.66
CA LEU A 207 9.34 -15.39 10.28
C LEU A 207 8.11 -15.93 9.54
N THR A 208 7.34 -15.08 8.88
CA THR A 208 6.12 -15.48 8.15
C THR A 208 6.35 -15.83 6.69
N GLY A 209 7.52 -15.48 6.14
CA GLY A 209 7.75 -15.60 4.69
C GLY A 209 7.22 -14.44 3.87
N ASP A 210 6.80 -13.34 4.49
CA ASP A 210 6.34 -12.14 3.80
C ASP A 210 7.46 -11.46 3.02
N MET A 211 7.37 -11.52 1.69
CA MET A 211 8.32 -10.91 0.74
C MET A 211 8.63 -9.44 1.00
N THR A 212 7.78 -8.71 1.71
CA THR A 212 7.99 -7.29 2.02
C THR A 212 8.74 -7.02 3.33
N ASP A 213 9.07 -8.06 4.10
CA ASP A 213 9.62 -8.00 5.47
C ASP A 213 8.64 -7.46 6.52
N GLY A 214 7.33 -7.62 6.31
CA GLY A 214 6.29 -7.18 7.23
C GLY A 214 5.81 -5.76 6.94
N HIS A 215 5.32 -5.48 5.73
CA HIS A 215 4.68 -4.19 5.43
C HIS A 215 3.47 -3.93 6.32
N VAL A 216 3.25 -2.66 6.67
CA VAL A 216 2.15 -2.28 7.58
C VAL A 216 0.79 -2.42 6.93
N ASP A 217 0.69 -2.37 5.60
CA ASP A 217 -0.55 -2.57 4.84
C ASP A 217 -1.02 -4.03 4.75
N GLY A 218 -0.23 -4.97 5.29
CA GLY A 218 -0.66 -6.33 5.63
C GLY A 218 -1.05 -6.49 7.10
N VAL A 219 -0.81 -5.48 7.95
CA VAL A 219 -1.03 -5.52 9.40
C VAL A 219 -2.26 -4.71 9.80
N CYS A 220 -2.39 -3.49 9.29
CA CYS A 220 -3.51 -2.61 9.63
C CYS A 220 -3.71 -1.51 8.59
N ALA A 221 -4.92 -0.96 8.54
CA ALA A 221 -5.25 0.21 7.74
C ALA A 221 -6.07 1.20 8.58
N PHE A 222 -5.83 2.50 8.40
CA PHE A 222 -6.71 3.51 8.99
C PHE A 222 -8.05 3.54 8.27
N ALA A 223 -9.14 3.37 9.01
CA ALA A 223 -10.50 3.58 8.50
C ALA A 223 -10.91 5.05 8.56
N ARG A 224 -10.47 5.74 9.62
CA ARG A 224 -10.69 7.16 9.95
C ARG A 224 -9.76 7.53 11.12
N PRO A 225 -9.61 8.81 11.50
CA PRO A 225 -8.76 9.19 12.62
C PRO A 225 -9.14 8.46 13.91
N GLY A 226 -8.17 7.78 14.53
CA GLY A 226 -8.36 6.99 15.75
C GLY A 226 -9.03 5.61 15.57
N VAL A 227 -9.32 5.16 14.35
CA VAL A 227 -9.94 3.84 14.09
C VAL A 227 -9.12 3.06 13.06
N LEU A 228 -8.74 1.85 13.42
CA LEU A 228 -7.95 0.94 12.61
C LEU A 228 -8.75 -0.32 12.26
N LEU A 229 -8.62 -0.78 11.02
CA LEU A 229 -8.83 -2.18 10.67
C LEU A 229 -7.50 -2.90 10.91
N VAL A 230 -7.52 -4.03 11.59
CA VAL A 230 -6.33 -4.79 11.98
C VAL A 230 -6.48 -6.22 11.53
N ASP A 231 -5.43 -6.74 10.92
CA ASP A 231 -5.31 -8.12 10.49
C ASP A 231 -5.44 -9.06 11.70
N ALA A 232 -6.15 -10.16 11.51
CA ALA A 232 -6.48 -11.10 12.58
C ALA A 232 -6.52 -12.53 12.05
N THR A 233 -6.20 -13.49 12.91
CA THR A 233 -6.29 -14.92 12.61
C THR A 233 -7.04 -15.68 13.70
N HIS A 234 -7.68 -16.78 13.31
CA HIS A 234 -8.29 -17.72 14.25
C HIS A 234 -7.27 -18.70 14.83
N ASP A 235 -6.13 -18.89 14.17
CA ASP A 235 -5.04 -19.69 14.71
C ASP A 235 -4.40 -18.98 15.91
N GLN A 236 -4.00 -19.75 16.91
CA GLN A 236 -3.38 -19.25 18.14
C GLN A 236 -1.97 -19.80 18.34
N SER A 237 -1.49 -20.63 17.41
CA SER A 237 -0.30 -21.46 17.61
C SER A 237 0.78 -21.30 16.55
N SER A 238 0.45 -20.79 15.35
CA SER A 238 1.46 -20.50 14.35
C SER A 238 2.33 -19.30 14.70
N VAL A 239 3.48 -19.26 14.04
CA VAL A 239 4.37 -18.11 14.00
C VAL A 239 3.66 -16.85 13.49
N TYR A 240 2.77 -16.99 12.51
CA TYR A 240 1.96 -15.88 12.01
C TYR A 240 1.00 -15.35 13.10
N ALA A 241 0.34 -16.22 13.86
CA ALA A 241 -0.49 -15.80 14.99
C ALA A 241 0.30 -15.02 16.06
N ASP A 242 1.55 -15.40 16.31
CA ASP A 242 2.46 -14.66 17.19
C ASP A 242 2.78 -13.26 16.66
N VAL A 243 3.11 -13.15 15.37
CA VAL A 243 3.39 -11.88 14.68
C VAL A 243 2.16 -10.95 14.73
N VAL A 244 0.97 -11.45 14.38
CA VAL A 244 -0.29 -10.68 14.44
C VAL A 244 -0.55 -10.17 15.86
N ARG A 245 -0.34 -11.01 16.87
CA ARG A 245 -0.57 -10.66 18.27
C ARG A 245 0.37 -9.57 18.77
N GLU A 246 1.66 -9.63 18.44
CA GLU A 246 2.63 -8.62 18.89
C GLU A 246 2.43 -7.27 18.18
N ASN A 247 2.10 -7.28 16.88
CA ASN A 247 1.72 -6.06 16.17
C ASN A 247 0.46 -5.41 16.76
N ARG A 248 -0.59 -6.21 17.03
CA ARG A 248 -1.81 -5.75 17.71
C ARG A 248 -1.51 -5.18 19.10
N ARG A 249 -0.63 -5.82 19.86
CA ARG A 249 -0.21 -5.34 21.19
C ARG A 249 0.47 -3.97 21.11
N ALA A 250 1.34 -3.75 20.12
CA ALA A 250 1.97 -2.45 19.91
C ALA A 250 0.93 -1.36 19.60
N LEU A 251 -0.08 -1.66 18.78
CA LEU A 251 -1.19 -0.75 18.50
C LEU A 251 -2.04 -0.44 19.75
N GLN A 252 -2.34 -1.45 20.59
CA GLN A 252 -3.09 -1.27 21.84
C GLN A 252 -2.42 -0.30 22.82
N LEU A 253 -1.09 -0.34 22.89
CA LEU A 253 -0.28 0.50 23.78
C LEU A 253 -0.05 1.91 23.21
N ALA A 254 -0.30 2.10 21.92
CA ALA A 254 -0.09 3.36 21.22
C ALA A 254 -1.25 4.35 21.42
N THR A 255 -0.92 5.60 21.13
CA THR A 255 -1.90 6.66 20.88
C THR A 255 -1.48 7.41 19.63
N ASP A 256 -2.41 8.04 18.94
CA ASP A 256 -2.11 8.83 17.76
C ASP A 256 -1.52 10.22 18.10
N ALA A 257 -1.23 11.03 17.07
CA ALA A 257 -0.66 12.37 17.23
C ALA A 257 -1.59 13.37 17.96
N ARG A 258 -2.87 13.03 18.13
CA ARG A 258 -3.88 13.80 18.86
C ARG A 258 -4.16 13.24 20.26
N GLY A 259 -3.46 12.17 20.66
CA GLY A 259 -3.58 11.53 21.96
C GLY A 259 -4.76 10.56 22.09
N ARG A 260 -5.39 10.14 20.99
CA ARG A 260 -6.47 9.15 21.00
C ARG A 260 -5.87 7.74 21.05
N HIS A 261 -6.49 6.85 21.83
CA HIS A 261 -6.26 5.41 21.67
C HIS A 261 -7.02 4.91 20.44
N PHE A 262 -6.54 3.82 19.84
CA PHE A 262 -7.18 3.24 18.66
C PHE A 262 -8.36 2.35 19.03
N GLU A 263 -9.50 2.60 18.39
CA GLU A 263 -10.52 1.57 18.16
C GLU A 263 -9.99 0.61 17.10
N MET A 264 -9.91 -0.68 17.40
CA MET A 264 -9.41 -1.69 16.45
C MET A 264 -10.54 -2.64 16.06
N ILE A 265 -10.81 -2.69 14.77
CA ILE A 265 -11.80 -3.56 14.13
C ILE A 265 -11.02 -4.70 13.46
N GLU A 266 -11.32 -5.94 13.82
CA GLU A 266 -10.60 -7.10 13.31
C GLU A 266 -11.10 -7.49 11.92
N LEU A 267 -10.18 -7.73 10.99
CA LEU A 267 -10.41 -8.39 9.71
C LEU A 267 -9.69 -9.73 9.74
N TYR A 268 -10.48 -10.81 9.85
CA TYR A 268 -9.93 -12.16 9.85
C TYR A 268 -9.49 -12.57 8.45
N GLU A 269 -8.25 -13.04 8.32
CA GLU A 269 -7.63 -13.48 7.08
C GLU A 269 -8.39 -14.60 6.34
N ALA A 270 -8.06 -14.79 5.06
CA ALA A 270 -8.64 -15.79 4.18
C ALA A 270 -7.88 -17.13 4.21
N THR A 271 -7.56 -17.68 5.40
CA THR A 271 -6.71 -18.88 5.55
C THR A 271 -7.17 -20.06 4.67
N ASP A 272 -8.48 -20.28 4.54
CA ASP A 272 -9.06 -21.38 3.75
C ASP A 272 -8.81 -21.26 2.23
N ALA A 273 -8.37 -20.09 1.75
CA ALA A 273 -8.05 -19.85 0.35
C ALA A 273 -6.55 -19.93 0.04
N VAL A 274 -5.69 -20.08 1.07
CA VAL A 274 -4.25 -20.17 0.89
C VAL A 274 -3.92 -21.43 0.09
N ASP A 275 -3.25 -21.24 -1.05
CA ASP A 275 -2.64 -22.33 -1.79
C ASP A 275 -1.39 -22.81 -1.04
N THR A 276 -1.43 -24.03 -0.52
CA THR A 276 -0.33 -24.60 0.27
C THR A 276 0.89 -24.98 -0.57
N ASP A 277 0.74 -25.05 -1.90
CA ASP A 277 1.85 -25.31 -2.82
C ASP A 277 2.53 -24.00 -3.26
N ALA A 278 1.92 -22.84 -2.98
CA ALA A 278 2.51 -21.53 -3.28
C ALA A 278 3.61 -21.18 -2.27
N GLU A 279 4.71 -20.59 -2.77
CA GLU A 279 5.79 -20.08 -1.91
C GLU A 279 5.33 -18.89 -1.06
N VAL A 280 4.47 -18.06 -1.61
CA VAL A 280 3.86 -16.91 -0.95
C VAL A 280 2.42 -16.76 -1.41
N PHE A 281 1.53 -16.34 -0.49
CA PHE A 281 0.15 -16.07 -0.81
C PHE A 281 -0.41 -14.95 0.08
N CYS A 282 -0.88 -13.85 -0.51
CA CYS A 282 -1.55 -12.80 0.25
C CYS A 282 -3.00 -13.19 0.56
N ALA A 283 -3.26 -13.58 1.81
CA ALA A 283 -4.62 -13.90 2.30
C ALA A 283 -5.25 -12.78 3.13
N SER A 284 -4.57 -11.64 3.31
CA SER A 284 -5.08 -10.57 4.17
C SER A 284 -6.19 -9.77 3.48
N TYR A 285 -7.32 -9.58 4.18
CA TYR A 285 -8.35 -8.64 3.74
C TYR A 285 -8.00 -7.19 4.05
N THR A 286 -7.00 -6.91 4.90
CA THR A 286 -6.55 -5.54 5.18
C THR A 286 -5.95 -4.87 3.94
N ASN A 287 -5.47 -5.66 2.97
CA ASN A 287 -4.92 -5.20 1.71
C ASN A 287 -6.00 -4.75 0.69
N PHE A 288 -7.02 -4.02 1.17
CA PHE A 288 -8.05 -3.38 0.36
C PHE A 288 -7.62 -1.97 -0.08
N TYR A 289 -8.29 -1.41 -1.09
CA TYR A 289 -8.07 -0.02 -1.51
C TYR A 289 -9.29 0.87 -1.26
N ILE A 290 -9.07 2.06 -0.69
CA ILE A 290 -10.13 3.05 -0.46
C ILE A 290 -10.27 3.94 -1.69
N ALA A 291 -11.15 3.60 -2.63
CA ALA A 291 -11.52 4.48 -3.74
C ALA A 291 -12.61 5.47 -3.30
N ASN A 292 -12.70 6.66 -3.89
CA ASN A 292 -13.65 7.74 -3.54
C ASN A 292 -15.03 7.32 -2.98
N GLY A 293 -15.75 6.43 -3.67
CA GLY A 293 -17.08 5.97 -3.27
C GLY A 293 -17.16 4.48 -2.90
N ALA A 294 -16.03 3.79 -2.77
CA ALA A 294 -16.00 2.34 -2.60
C ALA A 294 -14.79 1.85 -1.81
N ILE A 295 -14.90 0.62 -1.29
CA ILE A 295 -13.78 -0.18 -0.83
C ILE A 295 -13.60 -1.31 -1.83
N ILE A 296 -12.46 -1.35 -2.50
CA ILE A 296 -12.10 -2.43 -3.40
C ILE A 296 -11.42 -3.50 -2.56
N MET A 297 -12.18 -4.53 -2.21
CA MET A 297 -11.78 -5.56 -1.26
C MET A 297 -11.23 -6.76 -2.04
N PRO A 298 -10.07 -7.33 -1.66
CA PRO A 298 -9.65 -8.63 -2.18
C PRO A 298 -10.69 -9.69 -1.81
N ALA A 299 -10.98 -10.59 -2.74
CA ALA A 299 -11.85 -11.74 -2.53
C ALA A 299 -11.19 -13.00 -3.09
N TYR A 300 -11.50 -14.14 -2.47
CA TYR A 300 -10.81 -15.39 -2.72
C TYR A 300 -11.75 -16.54 -3.12
N GLY A 301 -13.05 -16.30 -3.16
CA GLY A 301 -14.07 -17.27 -3.53
C GLY A 301 -14.55 -18.16 -2.38
N ILE A 302 -14.39 -17.70 -1.13
CA ILE A 302 -14.69 -18.45 0.08
C ILE A 302 -15.72 -17.73 0.97
N ALA A 303 -16.29 -18.45 1.95
CA ALA A 303 -17.31 -17.88 2.85
C ALA A 303 -16.80 -16.67 3.67
N ALA A 304 -15.50 -16.64 3.98
CA ALA A 304 -14.87 -15.54 4.69
C ALA A 304 -14.97 -14.20 3.94
N ASP A 305 -15.06 -14.21 2.59
CA ASP A 305 -15.23 -13.00 1.78
C ASP A 305 -16.47 -12.20 2.22
N GLN A 306 -17.56 -12.91 2.51
CA GLN A 306 -18.82 -12.29 2.93
C GLN A 306 -18.71 -11.69 4.33
N VAL A 307 -17.97 -12.34 5.23
CA VAL A 307 -17.74 -11.84 6.60
C VAL A 307 -16.88 -10.57 6.55
N ALA A 308 -15.77 -10.60 5.81
CA ALA A 308 -14.92 -9.43 5.61
C ALA A 308 -15.69 -8.26 4.98
N ALA A 309 -16.51 -8.53 3.97
CA ALA A 309 -17.35 -7.51 3.34
C ALA A 309 -18.35 -6.86 4.31
N GLN A 310 -18.93 -7.64 5.24
CA GLN A 310 -19.84 -7.10 6.26
C GLN A 310 -19.13 -6.17 7.24
N VAL A 311 -17.93 -6.57 7.71
CA VAL A 311 -17.11 -5.74 8.61
C VAL A 311 -16.72 -4.43 7.92
N LEU A 312 -16.27 -4.49 6.66
CA LEU A 312 -15.92 -3.29 5.89
C LEU A 312 -17.14 -2.40 5.65
N ALA A 313 -18.31 -2.96 5.34
CA ALA A 313 -19.55 -2.20 5.13
C ALA A 313 -19.98 -1.43 6.39
N GLN A 314 -19.81 -2.03 7.57
CA GLN A 314 -20.07 -1.36 8.85
C GLN A 314 -19.02 -0.28 9.15
N THR A 315 -17.77 -0.53 8.76
CA THR A 315 -16.65 0.38 9.04
C THR A 315 -16.68 1.63 8.17
N PHE A 316 -17.07 1.50 6.89
CA PHE A 316 -17.12 2.56 5.89
C PHE A 316 -18.55 2.89 5.44
N PRO A 317 -19.39 3.47 6.33
CA PRO A 317 -20.74 3.84 5.96
C PRO A 317 -20.70 4.86 4.81
N GLY A 318 -21.43 4.57 3.73
CA GLY A 318 -21.49 5.41 2.53
C GLY A 318 -20.49 5.05 1.42
N ARG A 319 -19.65 4.02 1.61
CA ARG A 319 -18.86 3.42 0.53
C ARG A 319 -19.45 2.07 0.11
N GLU A 320 -19.49 1.83 -1.19
CA GLU A 320 -19.84 0.51 -1.73
C GLU A 320 -18.70 -0.47 -1.48
N ILE A 321 -18.98 -1.64 -0.89
CA ILE A 321 -17.98 -2.70 -0.81
C ILE A 321 -18.00 -3.49 -2.12
N VAL A 322 -16.85 -3.53 -2.79
CA VAL A 322 -16.69 -4.20 -4.09
C VAL A 322 -15.65 -5.31 -3.93
N PRO A 323 -16.10 -6.55 -3.66
CA PRO A 323 -15.24 -7.72 -3.68
C PRO A 323 -14.69 -7.96 -5.09
N VAL A 324 -13.38 -8.16 -5.20
CA VAL A 324 -12.71 -8.48 -6.46
C VAL A 324 -11.89 -9.74 -6.29
N GLN A 325 -12.16 -10.75 -7.11
CA GLN A 325 -11.42 -12.00 -7.05
C GLN A 325 -9.96 -11.80 -7.52
N ILE A 326 -9.00 -12.13 -6.66
CA ILE A 326 -7.55 -11.87 -6.89
C ILE A 326 -6.64 -13.09 -6.67
N ASN A 327 -7.17 -14.32 -6.70
CA ASN A 327 -6.40 -15.52 -6.34
C ASN A 327 -5.05 -15.65 -7.08
N HIS A 328 -4.94 -15.27 -8.36
CA HIS A 328 -3.68 -15.37 -9.10
C HIS A 328 -2.73 -14.22 -8.76
N LEU A 329 -3.27 -13.01 -8.54
CA LEU A 329 -2.49 -11.88 -8.01
C LEU A 329 -1.90 -12.22 -6.62
N ALA A 330 -2.68 -12.89 -5.76
CA ALA A 330 -2.27 -13.22 -4.40
C ALA A 330 -1.01 -14.08 -4.33
N HIS A 331 -0.72 -14.90 -5.36
CA HIS A 331 0.51 -15.70 -5.45
C HIS A 331 1.78 -14.85 -5.60
N GLY A 332 1.66 -13.56 -5.97
CA GLY A 332 2.77 -12.61 -5.97
C GLY A 332 3.11 -12.06 -4.58
N GLY A 333 2.34 -12.44 -3.54
CA GLY A 333 2.56 -12.02 -2.16
C GLY A 333 1.94 -10.68 -1.78
N GLY A 334 1.15 -10.06 -2.67
CA GLY A 334 0.40 -8.82 -2.39
C GLY A 334 -1.05 -8.88 -2.83
N GLY A 335 -1.85 -7.91 -2.37
CA GLY A 335 -3.28 -7.80 -2.67
C GLY A 335 -3.63 -6.54 -3.47
N VAL A 336 -4.85 -6.03 -3.26
CA VAL A 336 -5.37 -4.87 -4.00
C VAL A 336 -4.60 -3.58 -3.64
N HIS A 337 -4.24 -3.41 -2.37
CA HIS A 337 -3.53 -2.21 -1.91
C HIS A 337 -2.11 -2.14 -2.48
N CYS A 338 -1.39 -3.26 -2.57
CA CYS A 338 -0.01 -3.32 -3.09
C CYS A 338 0.11 -2.94 -4.58
N ILE A 339 -0.96 -3.05 -5.35
CA ILE A 339 -0.94 -2.74 -6.80
C ILE A 339 -1.51 -1.36 -7.13
N THR A 340 -1.91 -0.57 -6.13
CA THR A 340 -2.58 0.71 -6.30
C THR A 340 -1.87 1.87 -5.60
N GLN A 341 -1.93 3.06 -6.18
CA GLN A 341 -1.41 4.29 -5.58
C GLN A 341 -2.36 5.46 -5.86
N GLN A 342 -3.01 5.98 -4.83
CA GLN A 342 -3.92 7.11 -4.92
C GLN A 342 -3.19 8.43 -5.22
N GLN A 343 -3.77 9.21 -6.13
CA GLN A 343 -3.44 10.62 -6.32
C GLN A 343 -4.58 11.47 -5.73
N PRO A 344 -4.32 12.21 -4.63
CA PRO A 344 -5.35 13.05 -4.01
C PRO A 344 -5.72 14.21 -4.93
N ALA A 345 -6.99 14.60 -4.89
CA ALA A 345 -7.47 15.80 -5.55
C ALA A 345 -7.02 17.05 -4.77
N TRP A 346 -6.55 18.08 -5.47
CA TRP A 346 -6.20 19.37 -4.87
C TRP A 346 -7.04 20.51 -5.48
N PRO A 347 -7.57 21.47 -4.69
CA PRO A 347 -7.56 21.51 -3.22
C PRO A 347 -8.37 20.35 -2.63
N LEU A 348 -7.89 19.80 -1.51
CA LEU A 348 -8.66 18.79 -0.78
C LEU A 348 -9.99 19.42 -0.38
N LYS A 349 -11.08 18.76 -0.73
CA LYS A 349 -12.43 19.16 -0.29
C LYS A 349 -12.75 18.32 0.93
N GLY A 350 -12.98 19.03 2.05
CA GLY A 350 -13.35 18.54 3.39
C GLY A 350 -13.63 17.05 3.47
#